data_AF-A0AAU2Z4Q4-F1
#
_entry.id   AF-A0AAU2Z4Q4-F1
#
_cell.length_a   1.000
_cell.length_b   1.000
_cell.length_c   1.000
_cell.angle_alpha   90.00
_cell.angle_beta   90.00
_cell.angle_gamma   90.00
#
_symmetry.space_group_name_H-M   'P 1'
#
loop_
_entity.id
_entity.type
_entity.pdbx_description
1 polymer ?
#
loop_
_entity_poly.entity_id
_entity_poly.type
_entity_poly.pdbx_seq_one_letter_code
_entity_poly.pdbx_strand_id
1 'polypeptide(L)'
;MRKAQDVHDELRAGLREAAEAHEPDRARILARVERGMAGEDARPVRRATRPPVFGWARVVSATAAVAGVLAVGGYAVASAVKDEPPQQTVAVSPTPEVSPDATSRAPVPPAPTTGSGASKPPRTPSSSPSATPSPKTSAPAADLSADAGSEDGPLWSDGSVDPHSNDFWAQSNVTLKTSKQLTALTIELKVAQTGGVTNAGAWRSAPEDDFATTVVEKDGFLVYTWVLKPGHKVWPGEWVFAGQYDHDRGGRDAKDDSYAATAGTADQQLDVAGDFAAQAEDSAAEGDS
;
A
#
# COMPACT_ATOMS: atom_id res chain seq x y z
N MET A 1 34.42 -15.77 -29.58
CA MET A 1 33.56 -14.92 -28.72
C MET A 1 32.23 -15.63 -28.59
N ARG A 2 31.88 -16.16 -27.42
CA ARG A 2 30.53 -16.73 -27.18
C ARG A 2 29.53 -15.56 -27.11
N LYS A 3 28.33 -15.72 -27.65
CA LYS A 3 27.32 -14.66 -27.66
C LYS A 3 26.69 -14.58 -26.26
N ALA A 4 26.30 -13.39 -25.82
CA ALA A 4 25.69 -13.19 -24.49
C ALA A 4 24.44 -14.05 -24.24
N GLN A 5 23.71 -14.42 -25.30
CA GLN A 5 22.56 -15.33 -25.23
C GLN A 5 22.95 -16.74 -24.78
N ASP A 6 24.08 -17.27 -25.25
CA ASP A 6 24.56 -18.61 -24.90
C ASP A 6 24.85 -18.72 -23.39
N VAL A 7 25.37 -17.64 -22.79
CA VAL A 7 25.67 -17.57 -21.35
C VAL A 7 24.39 -17.58 -20.49
N HIS A 8 23.34 -16.89 -20.94
CA HIS A 8 22.06 -16.87 -20.23
C HIS A 8 21.35 -18.24 -20.27
N ASP A 9 21.48 -18.97 -21.38
CA ASP A 9 20.87 -20.29 -21.51
C ASP A 9 21.64 -21.35 -20.71
N GLU A 10 22.97 -21.27 -20.66
CA GLU A 10 23.80 -22.08 -19.76
C GLU A 10 23.44 -21.85 -18.28
N LEU A 11 23.22 -20.58 -17.87
CA LEU A 11 22.81 -20.24 -16.51
C LEU A 11 21.42 -20.81 -16.17
N ARG A 12 20.43 -20.68 -17.07
CA ARG A 12 19.10 -21.25 -16.86
C ARG A 12 19.13 -22.77 -16.77
N ALA A 13 19.95 -23.43 -17.59
CA ALA A 13 20.13 -24.87 -17.54
C ALA A 13 20.73 -25.31 -16.19
N GLY A 14 21.78 -24.63 -15.74
CA GLY A 14 22.41 -24.92 -14.44
C GLY A 14 21.49 -24.67 -13.24
N LEU A 15 20.67 -23.62 -13.28
CA LEU A 15 19.66 -23.37 -12.24
C LEU A 15 18.57 -24.43 -12.22
N ARG A 16 18.14 -24.91 -13.39
CA ARG A 16 17.13 -25.99 -13.50
C ARG A 16 17.69 -27.31 -12.98
N GLU A 17 18.92 -27.66 -13.35
CA GLU A 17 19.61 -28.85 -12.85
C GLU A 17 19.81 -28.80 -11.33
N ALA A 18 20.24 -27.65 -10.79
CA ALA A 18 20.38 -27.46 -9.35
C ALA A 18 19.05 -27.55 -8.60
N ALA A 19 17.96 -27.06 -9.20
CA ALA A 19 16.61 -27.17 -8.64
C ALA A 19 16.09 -28.61 -8.66
N GLU A 20 16.36 -29.38 -9.73
CA GLU A 20 15.99 -30.80 -9.83
C GLU A 20 16.79 -31.68 -8.86
N ALA A 21 18.06 -31.34 -8.59
CA ALA A 21 18.89 -32.03 -7.62
C ALA A 21 18.52 -31.71 -6.14
N HIS A 22 17.75 -30.65 -5.90
CA HIS A 22 17.39 -30.24 -4.55
C HIS A 22 16.17 -31.01 -4.05
N GLU A 23 16.40 -31.97 -3.14
CA GLU A 23 15.33 -32.66 -2.43
C GLU A 23 15.05 -31.96 -1.08
N PRO A 24 13.94 -31.23 -0.92
CA PRO A 24 13.63 -30.56 0.34
C PRO A 24 13.31 -31.58 1.44
N ASP A 25 13.85 -31.34 2.64
CA ASP A 25 13.57 -32.15 3.84
C ASP A 25 12.12 -31.96 4.28
N ARG A 26 11.23 -32.80 3.72
CA ARG A 26 9.79 -32.79 4.00
C ARG A 26 9.49 -33.05 5.46
N ALA A 27 10.29 -33.86 6.14
CA ALA A 27 10.08 -34.18 7.55
C ALA A 27 10.29 -32.92 8.41
N ARG A 28 11.32 -32.13 8.12
CA ARG A 28 11.58 -30.86 8.81
C ARG A 28 10.53 -29.80 8.48
N ILE A 29 10.08 -29.71 7.23
CA ILE A 29 9.02 -28.79 6.81
C ILE A 29 7.71 -29.12 7.54
N LEU A 30 7.30 -30.39 7.56
CA LEU A 30 6.08 -30.82 8.25
C LEU A 30 6.18 -30.61 9.76
N ALA A 31 7.32 -30.94 10.38
CA ALA A 31 7.53 -30.70 11.81
C ALA A 31 7.49 -29.20 12.17
N ARG A 32 7.90 -28.31 11.26
CA ARG A 32 7.78 -26.85 11.43
C ARG A 32 6.32 -26.41 11.34
N VAL A 33 5.56 -26.95 10.41
CA VAL A 33 4.12 -26.66 10.20
C VAL A 33 3.29 -27.17 11.36
N GLU A 34 3.48 -28.42 11.78
CA GLU A 34 2.81 -29.01 12.95
C GLU A 34 3.08 -28.20 14.22
N ARG A 35 4.31 -27.71 14.41
CA ARG A 35 4.65 -26.82 15.54
C ARG A 35 3.97 -25.46 15.44
N GLY A 36 3.77 -24.94 14.23
CA GLY A 36 3.02 -23.70 13.99
C GLY A 36 1.55 -23.87 14.34
N MET A 37 0.91 -24.94 13.84
CA MET A 37 -0.50 -25.24 14.11
C MET A 37 -0.75 -25.60 15.58
N ALA A 38 0.15 -26.36 16.22
CA ALA A 38 0.03 -26.67 17.65
C ALA A 38 0.21 -25.45 18.56
N GLY A 39 0.85 -24.37 18.08
CA GLY A 39 0.98 -23.11 18.82
C GLY A 39 -0.31 -22.30 18.93
N GLU A 40 -1.29 -22.58 18.07
CA GLU A 40 -2.61 -21.96 18.08
C GLU A 40 -3.59 -22.75 18.97
N ASP A 41 -3.52 -24.09 18.94
CA ASP A 41 -4.41 -24.97 19.73
C ASP A 41 -3.91 -25.28 21.15
N ALA A 42 -2.63 -25.03 21.46
CA ALA A 42 -2.05 -25.35 22.77
C ALA A 42 -1.65 -24.11 23.58
N ARG A 43 -2.54 -23.12 23.69
CA ARG A 43 -2.55 -22.25 24.87
C ARG A 43 -3.29 -22.98 26.00
N PRO A 44 -2.61 -23.58 27.00
CA PRO A 44 -3.32 -24.07 28.18
C PRO A 44 -3.88 -22.87 28.93
N VAL A 45 -5.19 -22.68 28.83
CA VAL A 45 -5.98 -21.89 29.77
C VAL A 45 -5.73 -22.48 31.15
N ARG A 46 -4.82 -21.88 31.92
CA ARG A 46 -4.72 -22.18 33.35
C ARG A 46 -5.98 -21.65 34.02
N ARG A 47 -6.98 -22.53 34.15
CA ARG A 47 -8.04 -22.40 35.16
C ARG A 47 -7.37 -22.38 36.54
N ALA A 48 -7.15 -21.18 37.07
CA ALA A 48 -7.02 -20.97 38.50
C ALA A 48 -8.40 -20.59 39.04
N THR A 49 -8.91 -21.43 39.93
CA THR A 49 -10.27 -21.35 40.48
C THR A 49 -10.26 -20.54 41.79
N ARG A 50 -11.05 -19.43 41.81
CA ARG A 50 -11.69 -18.67 42.95
C ARG A 50 -10.90 -17.61 43.74
N PRO A 51 -11.57 -16.60 44.37
CA PRO A 51 -12.97 -16.11 44.23
C PRO A 51 -13.07 -14.60 43.84
N PRO A 52 -14.28 -14.05 43.58
CA PRO A 52 -14.45 -12.66 43.14
C PRO A 52 -14.75 -11.73 44.32
N VAL A 53 -13.93 -10.70 44.56
CA VAL A 53 -14.31 -9.50 45.31
C VAL A 53 -13.25 -8.41 45.20
N PHE A 54 -13.70 -7.21 44.80
CA PHE A 54 -13.13 -5.89 45.08
C PHE A 54 -11.74 -5.51 44.56
N GLY A 55 -11.70 -4.44 43.76
CA GLY A 55 -10.63 -3.44 43.88
C GLY A 55 -9.91 -3.05 42.60
N TRP A 56 -10.63 -2.49 41.61
CA TRP A 56 -10.02 -1.50 40.71
C TRP A 56 -9.73 -0.25 41.54
N ALA A 57 -8.64 -0.29 42.30
CA ALA A 57 -8.06 0.84 42.98
C ALA A 57 -6.60 0.49 43.25
N ARG A 58 -5.69 1.26 42.63
CA ARG A 58 -4.30 1.57 43.03
C ARG A 58 -3.29 1.39 41.90
N VAL A 59 -3.27 2.34 40.97
CA VAL A 59 -1.99 2.88 40.47
C VAL A 59 -2.07 4.40 40.53
N VAL A 60 -2.09 4.91 41.76
CA VAL A 60 -1.62 6.26 42.09
C VAL A 60 -0.61 6.05 43.21
N SER A 61 0.67 6.26 42.93
CA SER A 61 1.69 6.72 43.89
C SER A 61 3.07 6.80 43.21
N ALA A 62 3.27 7.88 42.46
CA ALA A 62 4.59 8.43 42.20
C ALA A 62 4.82 9.56 43.21
N THR A 63 5.89 9.46 44.01
CA THR A 63 6.65 10.46 44.82
C THR A 63 7.13 9.73 46.09
N ALA A 64 8.39 9.74 46.55
CA ALA A 64 9.57 10.52 46.20
C ALA A 64 10.84 9.87 46.84
N ALA A 65 12.01 10.29 46.34
CA ALA A 65 13.31 10.39 47.02
C ALA A 65 14.12 9.12 47.33
N VAL A 66 15.24 8.93 46.59
CA VAL A 66 16.59 8.86 47.18
C VAL A 66 17.59 9.48 46.20
N ALA A 67 18.12 10.65 46.57
CA ALA A 67 19.39 11.14 46.08
C ALA A 67 20.51 10.54 46.94
N GLY A 68 21.59 10.09 46.28
CA GLY A 68 22.93 10.06 46.88
C GLY A 68 23.55 8.70 47.21
N VAL A 69 24.76 8.52 46.64
CA VAL A 69 25.88 7.63 47.07
C VAL A 69 25.73 6.16 46.59
N LEU A 70 26.51 5.67 45.63
CA LEU A 70 27.95 5.40 45.74
C LEU A 70 28.67 5.54 44.39
N ALA A 71 29.63 6.47 44.36
CA ALA A 71 30.79 6.41 43.48
C ALA A 71 31.84 5.49 44.13
N VAL A 72 32.13 4.32 43.54
CA VAL A 72 33.42 3.60 43.62
C VAL A 72 33.48 2.64 42.43
N GLY A 73 34.50 2.76 41.58
CA GLY A 73 34.78 1.72 40.57
C GLY A 73 35.51 2.22 39.34
N GLY A 74 36.53 3.07 39.51
CA GLY A 74 37.41 3.49 38.43
C GLY A 74 38.29 2.34 37.91
N TYR A 75 38.40 2.28 36.59
CA TYR A 75 39.64 2.13 35.81
C TYR A 75 40.73 1.17 36.34
N ALA A 76 40.90 0.05 35.65
CA ALA A 76 42.22 -0.56 35.47
C ALA A 76 42.36 -1.06 34.02
N VAL A 77 43.35 -0.50 33.33
CA VAL A 77 43.81 -0.87 31.99
C VAL A 77 44.95 -1.87 32.10
N ALA A 78 44.96 -2.80 31.14
CA ALA A 78 46.11 -3.45 30.49
C ALA A 78 46.35 -4.95 30.72
N SER A 79 46.44 -5.64 29.57
CA SER A 79 47.33 -6.77 29.22
C SER A 79 47.02 -8.14 29.86
N ALA A 80 46.99 -9.28 29.16
CA ALA A 80 47.62 -9.67 27.90
C ALA A 80 46.97 -10.97 27.36
N VAL A 81 47.45 -11.39 26.18
CA VAL A 81 47.32 -12.71 25.54
C VAL A 81 46.05 -12.86 24.70
N LYS A 82 46.08 -12.50 23.40
CA LYS A 82 46.66 -13.25 22.26
C LYS A 82 45.86 -14.52 21.99
N ASP A 83 44.85 -14.39 21.13
CA ASP A 83 44.50 -15.38 20.12
C ASP A 83 43.74 -14.67 18.98
N GLU A 84 44.34 -14.68 17.79
CA GLU A 84 43.77 -14.18 16.54
C GLU A 84 42.65 -15.13 16.06
N PRO A 85 41.47 -14.63 15.66
CA PRO A 85 40.57 -15.40 14.82
C PRO A 85 41.10 -15.42 13.37
N PRO A 86 41.05 -16.56 12.64
CA PRO A 86 41.50 -16.60 11.26
C PRO A 86 40.64 -15.66 10.41
N GLN A 87 41.31 -14.70 9.77
CA GLN A 87 40.73 -13.83 8.75
C GLN A 87 40.24 -14.68 7.58
N GLN A 88 38.92 -14.83 7.45
CA GLN A 88 38.30 -15.26 6.21
C GLN A 88 38.53 -14.16 5.17
N THR A 89 39.54 -14.39 4.32
CA THR A 89 39.77 -13.58 3.13
C THR A 89 38.75 -14.02 2.08
N VAL A 90 37.63 -13.30 1.99
CA VAL A 90 36.68 -13.45 0.89
C VAL A 90 37.24 -12.66 -0.29
N ALA A 91 37.59 -13.36 -1.37
CA ALA A 91 37.89 -12.74 -2.65
C ALA A 91 36.61 -12.11 -3.21
N VAL A 92 36.51 -10.79 -3.17
CA VAL A 92 35.45 -10.05 -3.86
C VAL A 92 35.93 -9.80 -5.29
N SER A 93 35.21 -10.32 -6.28
CA SER A 93 35.40 -9.93 -7.69
C SER A 93 35.16 -8.43 -7.84
N PRO A 94 35.96 -7.72 -8.66
CA PRO A 94 35.76 -6.28 -8.86
C PRO A 94 34.40 -5.98 -9.49
N THR A 95 33.80 -4.91 -8.99
CA THR A 95 32.65 -4.19 -9.56
C THR A 95 32.83 -4.00 -11.08
N PRO A 96 31.86 -4.38 -11.93
CA PRO A 96 31.88 -3.96 -13.32
C PRO A 96 31.65 -2.45 -13.40
N GLU A 97 32.63 -1.82 -14.01
CA GLU A 97 32.76 -0.43 -14.39
C GLU A 97 31.55 0.06 -15.19
N VAL A 98 31.11 1.28 -14.86
CA VAL A 98 30.07 2.05 -15.54
C VAL A 98 30.40 2.15 -17.03
N SER A 99 29.52 1.62 -17.89
CA SER A 99 29.57 1.91 -19.33
C SER A 99 28.75 3.17 -19.66
N PRO A 100 29.28 4.04 -20.54
CA PRO A 100 28.78 5.38 -20.76
C PRO A 100 27.59 5.44 -21.72
N ASP A 101 26.79 6.48 -21.53
CA ASP A 101 26.05 7.27 -22.51
C ASP A 101 25.83 6.65 -23.90
N ALA A 102 24.59 6.19 -24.14
CA ALA A 102 24.09 5.94 -25.48
C ALA A 102 23.00 6.96 -25.82
N THR A 103 23.45 8.15 -26.22
CA THR A 103 22.66 9.07 -27.05
C THR A 103 22.21 8.32 -28.32
N SER A 104 20.91 8.08 -28.48
CA SER A 104 20.35 7.67 -29.78
C SER A 104 18.91 8.14 -29.99
N ARG A 105 18.84 9.31 -30.64
CA ARG A 105 18.02 9.60 -31.83
C ARG A 105 16.49 9.55 -31.72
N ALA A 106 15.90 10.74 -31.72
CA ALA A 106 14.49 11.01 -31.96
C ALA A 106 14.01 10.59 -33.37
N PRO A 107 12.77 10.09 -33.54
CA PRO A 107 12.19 9.82 -34.86
C PRO A 107 11.77 11.12 -35.58
N VAL A 108 12.12 11.22 -36.86
CA VAL A 108 11.73 12.31 -37.77
C VAL A 108 10.34 12.00 -38.37
N PRO A 109 9.37 12.93 -38.37
CA PRO A 109 8.11 12.76 -39.09
C PRO A 109 8.24 13.13 -40.59
N PRO A 110 7.59 12.41 -41.52
CA PRO A 110 7.57 12.81 -42.93
C PRO A 110 6.58 13.96 -43.20
N ALA A 111 7.00 14.87 -44.07
CA ALA A 111 6.29 16.08 -44.51
C ALA A 111 5.16 15.79 -45.54
N PRO A 112 4.19 16.70 -45.70
CA PRO A 112 3.01 16.52 -46.57
C PRO A 112 3.28 16.89 -48.03
N THR A 113 2.68 16.16 -48.97
CA THR A 113 2.66 16.54 -50.39
C THR A 113 1.45 17.43 -50.70
N THR A 114 1.76 18.57 -51.33
CA THR A 114 0.84 19.56 -51.89
C THR A 114 0.22 19.05 -53.18
N GLY A 115 -1.11 19.06 -53.28
CA GLY A 115 -1.87 18.91 -54.51
C GLY A 115 -2.85 20.07 -54.65
N SER A 116 -2.50 21.02 -55.52
CA SER A 116 -3.31 22.19 -55.88
C SER A 116 -4.40 21.78 -56.88
N GLY A 117 -5.64 22.22 -56.65
CA GLY A 117 -6.77 21.99 -57.55
C GLY A 117 -7.91 22.95 -57.23
N ALA A 118 -7.78 24.18 -57.71
CA ALA A 118 -8.77 25.25 -57.56
C ALA A 118 -10.04 24.97 -58.38
N SER A 119 -11.22 25.21 -57.80
CA SER A 119 -12.43 25.73 -58.47
C SER A 119 -13.50 26.11 -57.43
N LYS A 120 -14.06 27.32 -57.55
CA LYS A 120 -15.16 27.91 -56.75
C LYS A 120 -16.01 28.76 -57.73
N PRO A 121 -17.28 29.14 -57.46
CA PRO A 121 -18.47 28.46 -56.93
C PRO A 121 -19.66 28.56 -57.95
N PRO A 122 -20.94 28.30 -57.61
CA PRO A 122 -21.79 29.27 -56.88
C PRO A 122 -22.92 28.71 -55.96
N ARG A 123 -23.29 29.56 -54.97
CA ARG A 123 -24.62 29.81 -54.36
C ARG A 123 -25.26 28.79 -53.39
N THR A 124 -25.57 29.34 -52.20
CA THR A 124 -26.47 28.97 -51.07
C THR A 124 -27.92 28.62 -51.49
N PRO A 125 -28.76 27.93 -50.67
CA PRO A 125 -28.92 28.16 -49.22
C PRO A 125 -29.22 26.97 -48.28
N SER A 126 -28.93 27.24 -46.99
CA SER A 126 -29.62 26.83 -45.75
C SER A 126 -30.25 25.43 -45.64
N SER A 127 -29.69 24.60 -44.74
CA SER A 127 -30.41 23.58 -43.97
C SER A 127 -29.55 23.17 -42.76
N SER A 128 -29.99 23.53 -41.55
CA SER A 128 -29.55 22.87 -40.31
C SER A 128 -30.19 21.48 -40.25
N PRO A 129 -29.48 20.42 -39.82
CA PRO A 129 -29.85 19.88 -38.52
C PRO A 129 -28.70 19.25 -37.69
N SER A 130 -28.93 19.27 -36.38
CA SER A 130 -28.54 18.30 -35.36
C SER A 130 -27.08 17.89 -35.18
N ALA A 131 -26.55 18.33 -34.04
CA ALA A 131 -25.38 17.81 -33.36
C ALA A 131 -25.38 16.28 -33.30
N THR A 132 -24.27 15.68 -33.75
CA THR A 132 -23.90 14.30 -33.42
C THR A 132 -22.98 14.36 -32.20
N PRO A 133 -23.35 13.81 -31.03
CA PRO A 133 -22.39 13.67 -29.94
C PRO A 133 -21.45 12.49 -30.26
N SER A 134 -20.17 12.77 -30.41
CA SER A 134 -19.12 11.75 -30.31
C SER A 134 -19.09 11.20 -28.88
N PRO A 135 -19.01 9.87 -28.67
CA PRO A 135 -18.90 9.32 -27.33
C PRO A 135 -17.50 9.63 -26.78
N LYS A 136 -17.42 10.61 -25.88
CA LYS A 136 -16.28 10.73 -24.98
C LYS A 136 -16.43 9.66 -23.91
N THR A 137 -15.77 8.52 -24.09
CA THR A 137 -15.45 7.63 -22.97
C THR A 137 -14.28 8.25 -22.21
N SER A 138 -14.58 9.34 -21.50
CA SER A 138 -13.86 9.72 -20.30
C SER A 138 -14.92 9.62 -19.23
N ALA A 139 -14.85 8.55 -18.42
CA ALA A 139 -15.62 8.53 -17.19
C ALA A 139 -15.33 9.86 -16.48
N PRO A 140 -16.35 10.66 -16.14
CA PRO A 140 -16.11 11.77 -15.26
C PRO A 140 -15.61 11.15 -13.96
N ALA A 141 -14.43 11.57 -13.50
CA ALA A 141 -14.18 11.57 -12.07
C ALA A 141 -15.31 12.42 -11.51
N ALA A 142 -16.37 11.77 -11.01
CA ALA A 142 -17.38 12.44 -10.23
C ALA A 142 -16.60 13.16 -9.12
N ASP A 143 -16.85 14.46 -8.94
CA ASP A 143 -16.21 15.25 -7.89
C ASP A 143 -16.42 14.53 -6.56
N LEU A 144 -15.41 13.79 -6.10
CA LEU A 144 -15.45 13.05 -4.85
C LEU A 144 -15.53 14.09 -3.74
N SER A 145 -16.69 14.15 -3.09
CA SER A 145 -16.92 15.12 -2.04
C SER A 145 -16.20 14.67 -0.78
N ALA A 146 -15.11 15.35 -0.44
CA ALA A 146 -14.37 15.12 0.80
C ALA A 146 -15.19 15.47 2.06
N ASP A 147 -16.31 16.18 1.91
CA ASP A 147 -17.24 16.53 2.99
C ASP A 147 -18.24 15.41 3.35
N ALA A 148 -18.20 14.27 2.66
CA ALA A 148 -19.06 13.13 2.99
C ALA A 148 -18.68 12.51 4.35
N GLY A 149 -19.67 11.94 5.05
CA GLY A 149 -19.42 11.18 6.28
C GLY A 149 -18.92 9.76 5.99
N SER A 150 -18.63 8.99 7.05
CA SER A 150 -18.20 7.60 6.91
C SER A 150 -19.32 6.63 6.49
N GLU A 151 -20.58 7.06 6.52
CA GLU A 151 -21.75 6.25 6.16
C GLU A 151 -22.78 7.05 5.35
N ASP A 152 -23.30 6.41 4.30
CA ASP A 152 -24.43 6.89 3.51
C ASP A 152 -25.34 5.70 3.14
N GLY A 153 -26.48 5.61 3.83
CA GLY A 153 -27.47 4.57 3.63
C GLY A 153 -26.90 3.15 3.77
N PRO A 154 -26.87 2.33 2.71
CA PRO A 154 -26.37 0.97 2.77
C PRO A 154 -24.84 0.87 2.73
N LEU A 155 -24.12 1.98 2.51
CA LEU A 155 -22.67 2.05 2.32
C LEU A 155 -22.01 2.66 3.57
N TRP A 156 -21.00 1.98 4.09
CA TRP A 156 -20.15 2.44 5.18
C TRP A 156 -18.68 2.31 4.77
N SER A 157 -17.84 3.17 5.32
CA SER A 157 -16.40 3.20 5.07
C SER A 157 -15.58 3.50 6.32
N ASP A 158 -14.32 3.08 6.30
CA ASP A 158 -13.31 3.43 7.31
C ASP A 158 -11.91 3.38 6.73
N GLY A 159 -11.04 4.27 7.20
CA GLY A 159 -9.63 4.37 6.82
C GLY A 159 -8.72 3.97 7.97
N SER A 160 -7.74 3.11 7.71
CA SER A 160 -6.74 2.72 8.71
C SER A 160 -5.36 2.51 8.10
N VAL A 161 -4.30 2.84 8.84
CA VAL A 161 -2.94 2.43 8.49
C VAL A 161 -2.72 1.00 8.97
N ASP A 162 -2.18 0.15 8.10
CA ASP A 162 -1.95 -1.26 8.40
C ASP A 162 -0.95 -1.40 9.56
N PRO A 163 -1.27 -2.15 10.62
CA PRO A 163 -0.41 -2.29 11.80
C PRO A 163 0.90 -3.05 11.50
N HIS A 164 1.04 -3.68 10.34
CA HIS A 164 2.27 -4.32 9.87
C HIS A 164 3.14 -3.41 9.01
N SER A 165 2.79 -2.13 8.90
CA SER A 165 3.68 -1.08 8.42
C SER A 165 4.98 -1.04 9.26
N ASN A 166 6.06 -0.53 8.69
CA ASN A 166 7.38 -0.51 9.32
C ASN A 166 8.08 0.85 9.10
N ASP A 167 9.34 0.95 9.55
CA ASP A 167 10.12 2.19 9.50
C ASP A 167 10.28 2.82 8.11
N PHE A 168 10.10 2.08 7.02
CA PHE A 168 10.38 2.55 5.65
C PHE A 168 9.22 2.36 4.67
N TRP A 169 8.16 1.68 5.10
CA TRP A 169 7.06 1.26 4.24
C TRP A 169 5.78 1.24 5.05
N ALA A 170 4.70 1.69 4.44
CA ALA A 170 3.38 1.65 5.02
C ALA A 170 2.31 1.26 4.00
N GLN A 171 1.18 0.81 4.54
CA GLN A 171 -0.03 0.55 3.76
C GLN A 171 -1.22 1.26 4.41
N SER A 172 -1.98 1.98 3.60
CA SER A 172 -3.24 2.59 4.02
C SER A 172 -4.41 1.78 3.44
N ASN A 173 -5.30 1.31 4.31
CA ASN A 173 -6.46 0.47 4.00
C ASN A 173 -7.75 1.31 4.05
N VAL A 174 -8.49 1.33 2.95
CA VAL A 174 -9.89 1.77 2.90
C VAL A 174 -10.77 0.53 2.98
N THR A 175 -11.49 0.38 4.09
CA THR A 175 -12.50 -0.65 4.28
C THR A 175 -13.85 -0.11 3.86
N LEU A 176 -14.56 -0.83 3.00
CA LEU A 176 -15.93 -0.55 2.58
C LEU A 176 -16.85 -1.70 2.98
N LYS A 177 -17.99 -1.36 3.58
CA LYS A 177 -19.08 -2.30 3.83
C LYS A 177 -20.30 -1.84 3.07
N THR A 178 -20.95 -2.77 2.39
CA THR A 178 -22.22 -2.49 1.72
C THR A 178 -23.24 -3.58 1.97
N SER A 179 -24.48 -3.19 2.27
CA SER A 179 -25.62 -4.11 2.40
C SER A 179 -26.39 -4.30 1.08
N LYS A 180 -26.08 -3.49 0.05
CA LYS A 180 -26.68 -3.59 -1.29
C LYS A 180 -25.62 -3.86 -2.35
N GLN A 181 -26.05 -4.45 -3.46
CA GLN A 181 -25.21 -4.59 -4.64
C GLN A 181 -24.90 -3.20 -5.21
N LEU A 182 -23.61 -2.94 -5.47
CA LEU A 182 -23.15 -1.75 -6.17
C LEU A 182 -22.93 -2.08 -7.64
N THR A 183 -23.38 -1.18 -8.52
CA THR A 183 -23.21 -1.22 -9.98
C THR A 183 -22.18 -0.22 -10.48
N ALA A 184 -21.78 0.72 -9.63
CA ALA A 184 -20.65 1.62 -9.83
C ALA A 184 -19.93 1.80 -8.49
N LEU A 185 -18.61 1.95 -8.54
CA LEU A 185 -17.79 2.27 -7.37
C LEU A 185 -16.53 2.98 -7.86
N THR A 186 -16.25 4.16 -7.31
CA THR A 186 -14.99 4.86 -7.46
C THR A 186 -14.45 5.16 -6.08
N ILE A 187 -13.20 4.82 -5.82
CA ILE A 187 -12.50 5.09 -4.57
C ILE A 187 -11.25 5.88 -4.90
N GLU A 188 -11.02 6.96 -4.19
CA GLU A 188 -9.77 7.70 -4.19
C GLU A 188 -9.17 7.68 -2.79
N LEU A 189 -7.93 7.24 -2.69
CA LEU A 189 -7.09 7.31 -1.51
C LEU A 189 -5.97 8.31 -1.79
N LYS A 190 -5.82 9.31 -0.92
CA LYS A 190 -4.78 10.32 -0.99
C LYS A 190 -3.82 10.13 0.18
N VAL A 191 -2.57 9.83 -0.14
CA VAL A 191 -1.47 9.74 0.82
C VAL A 191 -0.63 11.00 0.72
N ALA A 192 -0.60 11.81 1.77
CA ALA A 192 0.15 13.05 1.83
C ALA A 192 1.66 12.78 1.75
N GLN A 193 2.36 13.58 0.96
CA GLN A 193 3.82 13.53 0.89
C GLN A 193 4.43 14.12 2.17
N THR A 194 4.93 13.26 3.05
CA THR A 194 5.64 13.65 4.29
C THR A 194 7.14 13.36 4.25
N GLY A 195 7.69 13.05 3.08
CA GLY A 195 9.08 12.66 2.88
C GLY A 195 9.19 11.22 2.38
N GLY A 196 9.86 11.04 1.24
CA GLY A 196 10.11 9.73 0.65
C GLY A 196 8.87 8.95 0.17
N VAL A 197 7.64 9.52 0.26
CA VAL A 197 6.41 8.82 -0.15
C VAL A 197 6.48 8.51 -1.63
N THR A 198 6.55 7.22 -1.97
CA THR A 198 6.59 6.74 -3.36
C THR A 198 5.78 5.45 -3.49
N ASN A 199 5.21 5.20 -4.67
CA ASN A 199 4.37 4.03 -4.91
C ASN A 199 5.14 2.72 -4.75
N ALA A 200 4.66 1.86 -3.84
CA ALA A 200 5.15 0.50 -3.62
C ALA A 200 4.11 -0.57 -3.99
N GLY A 201 2.92 -0.17 -4.46
CA GLY A 201 1.90 -1.06 -5.01
C GLY A 201 0.49 -0.77 -4.52
N ALA A 202 -0.46 -1.56 -5.00
CA ALA A 202 -1.86 -1.49 -4.59
C ALA A 202 -2.41 -2.90 -4.42
N TRP A 203 -3.27 -3.10 -3.43
CA TRP A 203 -3.94 -4.37 -3.16
C TRP A 203 -5.44 -4.15 -2.97
N ARG A 204 -6.25 -5.19 -3.20
CA ARG A 204 -7.69 -5.18 -2.92
C ARG A 204 -8.23 -6.58 -2.69
N SER A 205 -9.28 -6.71 -1.88
CA SER A 205 -10.01 -7.97 -1.72
C SER A 205 -11.03 -8.23 -2.84
N ALA A 206 -11.47 -7.18 -3.54
CA ALA A 206 -12.33 -7.31 -4.71
C ALA A 206 -11.55 -7.87 -5.93
N PRO A 207 -12.22 -8.57 -6.88
CA PRO A 207 -11.54 -9.15 -8.04
C PRO A 207 -10.74 -8.10 -8.82
N GLU A 208 -9.48 -8.42 -9.15
CA GLU A 208 -8.58 -7.46 -9.78
C GLU A 208 -9.13 -6.99 -11.14
N ASP A 209 -9.57 -7.94 -11.96
CA ASP A 209 -10.02 -7.67 -13.33
C ASP A 209 -11.28 -6.80 -13.41
N ASP A 210 -12.02 -6.63 -12.31
CA ASP A 210 -13.24 -5.82 -12.26
C ASP A 210 -12.95 -4.32 -12.13
N PHE A 211 -11.72 -3.93 -11.78
CA PHE A 211 -11.35 -2.55 -11.51
C PHE A 211 -10.26 -2.03 -12.44
N ALA A 212 -10.35 -0.76 -12.82
CA ALA A 212 -9.22 0.01 -13.32
C ALA A 212 -8.54 0.68 -12.12
N THR A 213 -7.22 0.51 -12.00
CA THR A 213 -6.42 1.12 -10.93
C THR A 213 -5.40 2.08 -11.51
N THR A 214 -5.33 3.28 -10.95
CA THR A 214 -4.31 4.29 -11.29
C THR A 214 -3.63 4.79 -10.03
N VAL A 215 -2.34 5.08 -10.13
CA VAL A 215 -1.56 5.70 -9.06
C VAL A 215 -0.81 6.89 -9.64
N VAL A 216 -1.06 8.08 -9.10
CA VAL A 216 -0.50 9.34 -9.63
C VAL A 216 -0.06 10.22 -8.48
N GLU A 217 1.13 10.81 -8.61
CA GLU A 217 1.55 11.90 -7.74
C GLU A 217 0.94 13.22 -8.23
N LYS A 218 0.17 13.88 -7.37
CA LYS A 218 -0.53 15.12 -7.70
C LYS A 218 -0.74 15.98 -6.46
N ASP A 219 -0.46 17.28 -6.58
CA ASP A 219 -0.73 18.29 -5.54
C ASP A 219 -0.14 17.95 -4.16
N GLY A 220 1.01 17.27 -4.11
CA GLY A 220 1.64 16.85 -2.86
C GLY A 220 1.09 15.55 -2.26
N PHE A 221 0.31 14.79 -3.03
CA PHE A 221 -0.22 13.49 -2.62
C PHE A 221 0.17 12.40 -3.61
N LEU A 222 0.38 11.19 -3.10
CA LEU A 222 0.31 9.97 -3.88
C LEU A 222 -1.15 9.49 -3.88
N VAL A 223 -1.81 9.57 -5.03
CA VAL A 223 -3.24 9.32 -5.18
C VAL A 223 -3.47 7.97 -5.85
N TYR A 224 -4.13 7.07 -5.13
CA TYR A 224 -4.62 5.80 -5.65
C TYR A 224 -6.09 5.94 -6.03
N THR A 225 -6.45 5.49 -7.23
CA THR A 225 -7.85 5.48 -7.68
C THR A 225 -8.22 4.08 -8.14
N TRP A 226 -9.35 3.58 -7.65
CA TRP A 226 -9.97 2.35 -8.14
C TRP A 226 -11.35 2.67 -8.71
N VAL A 227 -11.58 2.29 -9.97
CA VAL A 227 -12.85 2.49 -10.65
C VAL A 227 -13.40 1.14 -11.11
N LEU A 228 -14.60 0.79 -10.65
CA LEU A 228 -15.32 -0.40 -11.09
C LEU A 228 -15.63 -0.27 -12.59
N LYS A 229 -15.22 -1.27 -13.37
CA LYS A 229 -15.44 -1.29 -14.82
C LYS A 229 -16.94 -1.45 -15.13
N PRO A 230 -17.43 -0.85 -16.24
CA PRO A 230 -18.83 -0.99 -16.64
C PRO A 230 -19.27 -2.45 -16.76
N GLY A 231 -20.43 -2.77 -16.20
CA GLY A 231 -21.01 -4.13 -16.23
C GLY A 231 -20.55 -5.06 -15.10
N HIS A 232 -19.49 -4.70 -14.36
CA HIS A 232 -19.07 -5.40 -13.16
C HIS A 232 -19.85 -4.93 -11.93
N LYS A 233 -19.77 -5.70 -10.85
CA LYS A 233 -20.61 -5.53 -9.66
C LYS A 233 -19.83 -5.81 -8.40
N VAL A 234 -20.10 -5.03 -7.36
CA VAL A 234 -19.64 -5.31 -5.99
C VAL A 234 -20.82 -5.86 -5.20
N TRP A 235 -20.67 -7.07 -4.68
CA TRP A 235 -21.73 -7.74 -3.93
C TRP A 235 -21.80 -7.24 -2.48
N PRO A 236 -22.97 -7.38 -1.81
CA PRO A 236 -23.07 -7.11 -0.39
C PRO A 236 -21.99 -7.84 0.41
N GLY A 237 -21.36 -7.14 1.35
CA GLY A 237 -20.23 -7.65 2.12
C GLY A 237 -19.25 -6.56 2.51
N GLU A 238 -18.05 -7.01 2.87
CA GLU A 238 -16.91 -6.18 3.25
C GLU A 238 -15.80 -6.30 2.20
N TRP A 239 -15.25 -5.16 1.81
CA TRP A 239 -14.24 -5.05 0.78
C TRP A 239 -13.14 -4.11 1.25
N VAL A 240 -11.88 -4.44 0.99
CA VAL A 240 -10.74 -3.63 1.39
C VAL A 240 -9.95 -3.25 0.14
N PHE A 241 -9.53 -1.99 0.07
CA PHE A 241 -8.66 -1.42 -0.96
C PHE A 241 -7.46 -0.78 -0.27
N ALA A 242 -6.25 -1.07 -0.74
CA ALA A 242 -5.04 -0.69 -0.05
C ALA A 242 -4.03 -0.03 -0.99
N GLY A 243 -3.52 1.14 -0.60
CA GLY A 243 -2.36 1.79 -1.22
C GLY A 243 -1.12 1.50 -0.40
N GLN A 244 -0.07 1.00 -1.03
CA GLN A 244 1.20 0.62 -0.41
C GLN A 244 2.29 1.58 -0.87
N TYR A 245 3.06 2.15 0.04
CA TYR A 245 4.06 3.16 -0.28
C TYR A 245 5.29 3.06 0.60
N ASP A 246 6.45 3.33 0.00
CA ASP A 246 7.67 3.58 0.76
C ASP A 246 7.60 4.99 1.36
N HIS A 247 8.34 5.26 2.43
CA HIS A 247 8.50 6.58 3.01
C HIS A 247 9.88 6.75 3.66
N ASP A 248 10.25 7.99 3.97
CA ASP A 248 11.46 8.27 4.75
C ASP A 248 11.42 7.56 6.10
N ARG A 249 12.60 7.21 6.62
CA ARG A 249 12.72 6.42 7.84
C ARG A 249 11.99 7.04 9.03
N GLY A 250 11.10 6.28 9.67
CA GLY A 250 10.47 6.63 10.94
C GLY A 250 9.01 6.22 11.00
N GLY A 251 8.27 6.76 11.98
CA GLY A 251 6.83 6.60 12.05
C GLY A 251 6.15 7.48 11.01
N ARG A 252 5.25 6.90 10.21
CA ARG A 252 4.43 7.62 9.24
C ARG A 252 3.33 8.43 9.96
N ASP A 253 3.23 9.72 9.66
CA ASP A 253 2.18 10.62 10.19
C ASP A 253 1.00 10.76 9.20
N ALA A 254 0.03 9.85 9.29
CA ALA A 254 -1.11 9.77 8.35
C ALA A 254 -2.23 10.79 8.61
N LYS A 255 -2.04 11.79 9.48
CA LYS A 255 -3.10 12.76 9.84
C LYS A 255 -3.64 13.58 8.65
N ASP A 256 -2.83 13.74 7.61
CA ASP A 256 -3.17 14.50 6.40
C ASP A 256 -3.60 13.58 5.24
N ASP A 257 -3.70 12.27 5.49
CA ASP A 257 -4.20 11.30 4.53
C ASP A 257 -5.73 11.27 4.58
N SER A 258 -6.35 11.05 3.42
CA SER A 258 -7.80 11.02 3.31
C SER A 258 -8.24 10.03 2.24
N TYR A 259 -9.47 9.57 2.33
CA TYR A 259 -10.11 8.86 1.23
C TYR A 259 -11.52 9.39 0.99
N ALA A 260 -12.00 9.17 -0.24
CA ALA A 260 -13.40 9.40 -0.60
C ALA A 260 -13.83 8.32 -1.59
N ALA A 261 -15.10 7.93 -1.53
CA ALA A 261 -15.69 6.98 -2.44
C ALA A 261 -17.10 7.40 -2.86
N THR A 262 -17.37 7.26 -4.15
CA THR A 262 -18.72 7.33 -4.72
C THR A 262 -19.15 5.93 -5.13
N ALA A 263 -20.39 5.56 -4.83
CA ALA A 263 -20.97 4.30 -5.25
C ALA A 263 -22.35 4.49 -5.89
N GLY A 264 -22.68 3.63 -6.85
CA GLY A 264 -24.00 3.56 -7.45
C GLY A 264 -24.68 2.25 -7.08
N THR A 265 -25.94 2.33 -6.68
CA THR A 265 -26.86 1.20 -6.61
C THR A 265 -27.86 1.29 -7.78
N ALA A 266 -28.81 0.36 -7.86
CA ALA A 266 -29.88 0.43 -8.86
C ALA A 266 -30.74 1.71 -8.75
N ASP A 267 -30.88 2.26 -7.53
CA ASP A 267 -31.88 3.28 -7.22
C ASP A 267 -31.28 4.64 -6.84
N GLN A 268 -30.02 4.66 -6.39
CA GLN A 268 -29.37 5.87 -5.84
C GLN A 268 -27.84 5.84 -5.96
N GLN A 269 -27.25 7.03 -5.98
CA GLN A 269 -25.83 7.26 -5.74
C GLN A 269 -25.61 7.48 -4.24
N LEU A 270 -24.43 7.09 -3.75
CA LEU A 270 -24.00 7.14 -2.36
C LEU A 270 -22.59 7.67 -2.30
N ASP A 271 -22.29 8.48 -1.28
CA ASP A 271 -20.98 9.08 -1.12
C ASP A 271 -20.49 8.89 0.33
N VAL A 272 -19.25 8.46 0.49
CA VAL A 272 -18.60 8.31 1.80
C VAL A 272 -17.18 8.84 1.75
N ALA A 273 -16.70 9.40 2.85
CA ALA A 273 -15.32 9.88 2.99
C ALA A 273 -14.83 9.72 4.43
N GLY A 274 -13.52 9.85 4.60
CA GLY A 274 -12.87 9.75 5.90
C GLY A 274 -11.37 10.02 5.83
N ASP A 275 -10.71 9.85 6.97
CA ASP A 275 -9.28 10.06 7.16
C ASP A 275 -8.58 8.80 7.67
N PHE A 276 -7.29 8.93 7.99
CA PHE A 276 -6.45 7.86 8.55
C PHE A 276 -5.84 8.26 9.90
N ALA A 277 -6.37 9.30 10.53
CA ALA A 277 -5.87 9.75 11.82
C ALA A 277 -6.19 8.69 12.90
N ALA A 278 -5.26 8.48 13.82
CA ALA A 278 -5.51 7.62 14.96
C ALA A 278 -6.68 8.22 15.77
N GLN A 279 -7.77 7.47 15.89
CA GLN A 279 -8.90 7.83 16.75
C GLN A 279 -8.37 7.95 18.18
N ALA A 280 -8.39 9.15 18.75
CA ALA A 280 -8.06 9.33 20.15
C ALA A 280 -9.13 8.58 20.97
N GLU A 281 -8.72 7.61 21.79
CA GLU A 281 -9.63 6.96 22.72
C GLU A 281 -10.22 8.03 23.65
N ASP A 282 -11.51 8.33 23.48
CA ASP A 282 -12.29 9.25 24.32
C ASP A 282 -12.31 8.75 25.77
N SER A 283 -11.27 9.07 26.52
CA SER A 283 -11.24 8.96 27.97
C SER A 283 -11.87 10.22 28.56
N ALA A 284 -13.18 10.37 28.38
CA ALA A 284 -13.96 11.34 29.12
C ALA A 284 -14.02 10.90 30.59
N ALA A 285 -13.03 11.34 31.37
CA ALA A 285 -13.14 11.39 32.82
C ALA A 285 -14.18 12.46 33.16
N GLU A 286 -15.43 12.03 33.42
CA GLU A 286 -16.40 12.86 34.11
C GLU A 286 -15.80 13.26 35.47
N GLY A 287 -15.44 14.53 35.58
CA GLY A 287 -15.05 15.16 36.82
C GLY A 287 -16.27 15.35 37.70
N ASP A 288 -16.30 14.64 38.81
CA ASP A 288 -17.20 14.89 39.93
C ASP A 288 -16.78 16.19 40.65
N SER A 289 -17.74 17.06 40.96
CA SER A 289 -17.59 18.24 41.83
C SER A 289 -18.77 18.33 42.77
#